data_AF-A0A392PRZ3-F1
#
_entry.id   AF-A0A392PRZ3-F1
#
_cell.length_a   1.000
_cell.length_b   1.000
_cell.length_c   1.000
_cell.angle_alpha   90.00
_cell.angle_beta   90.00
_cell.angle_gamma   90.00
#
_symmetry.space_group_name_H-M   'P 1'
#
loop_
_entity.id
_entity.type
_entity.pdbx_description
1 polymer ?
#
loop_
_entity_poly.entity_id
_entity_poly.type
_entity_poly.pdbx_seq_one_letter_code
_entity_poly.pdbx_strand_id
1 'polypeptide(L)'
;MNSVEEFIAQSIMYLKNGINVWNELKECFSRGDFNRISELQIEIYGLNQGSRSVSEFFTALKVLWEEHEAYLPMSVYNFPHKCVCITGITNARTRHDLIRTIRLLTGLNDSFDR
;
A
#
# COMPACT_ATOMS: atom_id res chain seq x y z
N MET A 1 -7.13 18.22 19.21
CA MET A 1 -7.96 17.36 20.10
C MET A 1 -8.44 16.21 19.25
N ASN A 2 -8.03 14.99 19.59
CA ASN A 2 -8.30 13.78 18.80
C ASN A 2 -9.79 13.45 18.89
N SER A 3 -10.55 13.83 17.87
CA SER A 3 -11.96 13.43 17.77
C SER A 3 -12.00 12.05 17.11
N VAL A 4 -12.36 11.05 17.90
CA VAL A 4 -12.77 9.74 17.39
C VAL A 4 -14.17 9.92 16.78
N GLU A 5 -14.40 9.46 15.55
CA GLU A 5 -15.73 9.48 14.94
C GLU A 5 -16.74 8.79 15.87
N GLU A 6 -17.94 9.36 15.98
CA GLU A 6 -18.96 8.93 16.96
C GLU A 6 -19.31 7.44 16.85
N PHE A 7 -19.21 6.87 15.65
CA PHE A 7 -19.38 5.44 15.40
C PHE A 7 -18.27 4.57 16.03
N ILE A 8 -17.02 5.02 15.96
CA ILE A 8 -15.87 4.34 16.57
C ILE A 8 -15.94 4.45 18.11
N ALA A 9 -16.43 5.58 18.62
CA ALA A 9 -16.64 5.75 20.06
C ALA A 9 -17.71 4.80 20.60
N GLN A 10 -18.80 4.56 19.84
CA GLN A 10 -19.86 3.62 20.21
C GLN A 10 -19.40 2.16 20.17
N SER A 11 -18.55 1.76 19.22
CA SER A 11 -18.06 0.37 19.12
C SER A 11 -17.13 -0.01 20.27
N ILE A 12 -16.33 0.94 20.78
CA ILE A 12 -15.37 0.68 21.87
C ILE A 12 -15.93 0.91 23.28
N MET A 13 -17.08 1.59 23.40
CA MET A 13 -17.67 2.02 24.69
C MET A 13 -17.93 0.86 25.67
N TYR A 14 -18.20 -0.33 25.15
CA TYR A 14 -18.53 -1.52 25.95
C TYR A 14 -17.35 -2.47 26.17
N LEU A 15 -16.15 -2.13 25.66
CA LEU A 15 -14.96 -2.98 25.77
C LEU A 15 -14.30 -2.80 27.14
N LYS A 16 -14.20 -3.90 27.91
CA LYS A 16 -13.71 -3.90 29.30
C LYS A 16 -12.19 -3.85 29.45
N ASN A 17 -11.44 -3.99 28.36
CA ASN A 17 -9.98 -4.10 28.36
C ASN A 17 -9.38 -3.20 27.26
N GLY A 18 -8.32 -2.47 27.60
CA GLY A 18 -7.56 -1.66 26.65
C GLY A 18 -6.98 -2.44 25.46
N ILE A 19 -6.69 -3.74 25.62
CA ILE A 19 -6.28 -4.60 24.49
C ILE A 19 -7.40 -4.75 23.47
N ASN A 20 -8.64 -4.91 23.92
CA ASN A 20 -9.78 -5.05 23.01
C ASN A 20 -10.09 -3.72 22.32
N VAL A 21 -10.00 -2.61 23.05
CA VAL A 21 -10.10 -1.26 22.48
C VAL A 21 -9.03 -1.05 21.41
N TRP A 22 -7.78 -1.43 21.67
CA TRP A 22 -6.70 -1.35 20.69
C TRP A 22 -6.96 -2.22 19.46
N ASN A 23 -7.46 -3.44 19.63
CA ASN A 23 -7.76 -4.33 18.52
C ASN A 23 -8.91 -3.81 17.65
N GLU A 24 -9.98 -3.29 18.24
CA GLU A 24 -11.12 -2.70 17.52
C GLU A 24 -10.69 -1.47 16.73
N LEU A 25 -9.91 -0.58 17.36
CA LEU A 25 -9.33 0.59 16.68
C LEU A 25 -8.41 0.13 15.54
N LYS A 26 -7.52 -0.83 15.81
CA LYS A 26 -6.63 -1.39 14.79
C LYS A 26 -7.43 -1.96 13.62
N GLU A 27 -8.52 -2.67 13.86
CA GLU A 27 -9.36 -3.23 12.81
C GLU A 27 -10.04 -2.12 11.99
N CYS A 28 -10.65 -1.12 12.63
CA CYS A 28 -11.28 0.01 11.96
C CYS A 28 -10.27 0.81 11.10
N PHE A 29 -9.10 1.13 11.65
CA PHE A 29 -8.06 1.84 10.90
C PHE A 29 -7.44 0.97 9.81
N SER A 30 -7.23 -0.34 10.06
CA SER A 30 -6.76 -1.27 9.02
C SER A 30 -7.77 -1.38 7.86
N ARG A 31 -9.08 -1.35 8.13
CA ARG A 31 -10.12 -1.31 7.07
C ARG A 31 -10.00 -0.05 6.21
N GLY A 32 -9.73 1.11 6.82
CA GLY A 32 -9.42 2.35 6.09
C GLY A 32 -8.16 2.22 5.24
N ASP A 33 -7.11 1.62 5.79
CA ASP A 33 -5.85 1.36 5.08
C ASP A 33 -6.05 0.41 3.89
N PHE A 34 -6.86 -0.65 4.04
CA PHE A 34 -7.16 -1.58 2.94
C PHE A 34 -7.94 -0.93 1.79
N ASN A 35 -8.89 -0.03 2.09
CA ASN A 35 -9.59 0.72 1.06
C ASN A 35 -8.61 1.61 0.28
N ARG A 36 -7.74 2.35 0.98
CA ARG A 36 -6.74 3.20 0.31
C ARG A 36 -5.73 2.38 -0.49
N ILE A 37 -5.30 1.22 0.00
CA ILE A 37 -4.47 0.27 -0.76
C ILE A 37 -5.17 -0.13 -2.06
N SER A 38 -6.46 -0.46 -2.03
CA SER A 38 -7.23 -0.83 -3.22
C SER A 38 -7.34 0.33 -4.21
N GLU A 39 -7.61 1.54 -3.75
CA GLU A 39 -7.65 2.74 -4.60
C GLU A 39 -6.30 2.99 -5.26
N LEU A 40 -5.22 2.96 -4.49
CA LEU A 40 -3.86 3.15 -4.99
C LEU A 40 -3.49 2.09 -6.05
N GLN A 41 -3.91 0.84 -5.86
CA GLN A 41 -3.72 -0.20 -6.88
C GLN A 41 -4.45 0.18 -8.18
N ILE A 42 -5.70 0.60 -8.09
CA ILE A 42 -6.48 1.03 -9.27
C ILE A 42 -5.79 2.22 -9.96
N GLU A 43 -5.34 3.22 -9.19
CA GLU A 43 -4.62 4.39 -9.72
C GLU A 43 -3.31 3.98 -10.42
N ILE A 44 -2.50 3.12 -9.80
CA ILE A 44 -1.23 2.63 -10.34
C ILE A 44 -1.44 1.88 -11.66
N TYR A 45 -2.42 0.97 -11.71
CA TYR A 45 -2.70 0.16 -12.90
C TYR A 45 -3.48 0.91 -13.98
N GLY A 46 -4.19 1.98 -13.61
CA GLY A 46 -4.89 2.86 -14.55
C GLY A 46 -4.02 3.98 -15.14
N LEU A 47 -2.91 4.33 -14.50
CA LEU A 47 -2.03 5.41 -14.95
C LEU A 47 -1.25 4.98 -16.20
N ASN A 48 -1.43 5.71 -17.29
CA ASN A 48 -0.64 5.60 -18.52
C ASN A 48 0.06 6.94 -18.84
N GLN A 49 1.12 6.89 -19.65
CA GLN A 49 1.90 8.06 -20.05
C GLN A 49 1.01 9.11 -20.72
N GLY A 50 0.22 8.72 -21.73
CA GLY A 50 -0.68 9.61 -22.44
C GLY A 50 0.07 10.80 -23.05
N SER A 51 -0.37 12.03 -22.75
CA SER A 51 0.28 13.25 -23.25
C SER A 51 1.47 13.72 -22.41
N ARG A 52 1.82 13.03 -21.31
CA ARG A 52 2.93 13.39 -20.44
C ARG A 52 4.27 12.97 -21.03
N SER A 53 5.33 13.68 -20.67
CA SER A 53 6.68 13.17 -20.89
C SER A 53 6.92 11.89 -20.07
N VAL A 54 7.88 11.07 -20.49
CA VAL A 54 8.27 9.85 -19.75
C VAL A 54 8.69 10.18 -18.32
N SER A 55 9.38 11.30 -18.11
CA SER A 55 9.83 11.72 -16.78
C SER A 55 8.67 12.11 -15.87
N GLU A 56 7.68 12.85 -16.38
CA GLU A 56 6.48 13.21 -15.62
C GLU A 56 5.65 11.97 -15.28
N PHE A 57 5.47 11.06 -16.25
CA PHE A 57 4.78 9.79 -16.02
C PHE A 57 5.47 8.94 -14.95
N PHE A 58 6.79 8.73 -15.08
CA PHE A 58 7.57 8.00 -14.09
C PHE A 58 7.48 8.63 -12.69
N THR A 59 7.56 9.97 -12.62
CA THR A 59 7.47 10.69 -11.34
C THR A 59 6.10 10.48 -10.69
N ALA A 60 5.01 10.59 -11.45
CA ALA A 60 3.66 10.33 -10.94
C ALA A 60 3.51 8.88 -10.44
N LEU A 61 4.01 7.91 -11.20
CA LEU A 61 3.97 6.50 -10.84
C LEU A 61 4.79 6.22 -9.56
N LYS A 62 5.96 6.88 -9.43
CA LYS A 62 6.82 6.79 -8.24
C LYS A 62 6.13 7.30 -6.98
N VAL A 63 5.43 8.42 -7.05
CA VAL A 63 4.68 8.97 -5.91
C VAL A 63 3.61 7.98 -5.45
N LEU A 64 2.82 7.42 -6.37
CA LEU A 64 1.80 6.42 -6.03
C LEU A 64 2.40 5.16 -5.39
N TRP A 65 3.56 4.73 -5.87
CA TRP A 65 4.27 3.59 -5.30
C TRP A 65 4.80 3.84 -3.89
N GLU A 66 5.34 5.03 -3.62
CA GLU A 66 5.79 5.42 -2.28
C GLU A 66 4.60 5.50 -1.31
N GLU A 67 3.47 6.04 -1.77
CA GLU A 67 2.24 6.07 -0.97
C GLU A 67 1.71 4.66 -0.69
N HIS A 68 1.63 3.80 -1.71
CA HIS A 68 1.19 2.41 -1.54
C HIS A 68 2.09 1.62 -0.59
N GLU A 69 3.41 1.84 -0.63
CA GLU A 69 4.34 1.24 0.35
C GLU A 69 4.13 1.78 1.78
N ALA A 70 3.70 3.03 1.95
CA ALA A 70 3.42 3.59 3.27
C ALA A 70 2.19 2.96 3.93
N TYR A 71 1.19 2.55 3.14
CA TYR A 71 0.00 1.84 3.63
C TYR A 71 0.21 0.34 3.80
N LEU A 72 1.14 -0.27 3.06
CA LEU A 72 1.51 -1.66 3.30
C LEU A 72 2.28 -1.75 4.62
N PRO A 73 1.79 -2.46 5.64
CA PRO A 73 2.62 -2.73 6.81
C PRO A 73 3.83 -3.51 6.32
N MET A 74 5.02 -2.88 6.41
CA MET A 74 6.30 -3.50 6.01
C MET A 74 6.26 -5.00 6.32
N SER A 75 6.41 -5.80 5.28
CA SER A 75 6.14 -7.24 5.18
C SER A 75 6.94 -8.12 6.17
N VAL A 76 6.70 -7.93 7.47
CA VAL A 76 7.38 -8.59 8.60
C VAL A 76 6.41 -8.92 9.75
N TYR A 77 5.17 -8.44 9.72
CA TYR A 77 4.18 -8.67 10.78
C TYR A 77 2.90 -9.19 10.11
N ASN A 78 2.63 -10.51 10.04
CA ASN A 78 2.00 -11.27 11.13
C ASN A 78 2.13 -12.79 10.89
N PHE A 79 3.32 -13.29 10.56
CA PHE A 79 3.57 -14.74 10.60
C PHE A 79 4.47 -15.07 11.80
N PRO A 80 4.09 -16.04 12.66
CA PRO A 80 4.92 -16.45 13.80
C PRO A 80 6.26 -17.05 13.38
N HIS A 81 6.43 -17.40 12.10
CA HIS A 81 7.68 -17.86 11.52
C HIS A 81 8.27 -16.79 10.59
N LYS A 82 8.99 -15.84 11.18
CA LYS A 82 9.88 -14.95 10.44
C LYS A 82 11.03 -15.78 9.84
N CYS A 83 10.94 -16.15 8.56
CA CYS A 83 12.14 -16.59 7.86
C CYS A 83 12.96 -15.33 7.50
N VAL A 84 13.75 -14.85 8.45
CA VAL A 84 14.73 -13.76 8.22
C VAL A 84 15.99 -14.35 7.57
N CYS A 85 15.82 -15.00 6.42
CA CYS A 85 16.97 -15.34 5.59
C CYS A 85 17.22 -14.19 4.61
N ILE A 86 18.49 -13.79 4.46
CA ILE A 86 18.92 -12.73 3.53
C ILE A 86 18.34 -12.98 2.14
N THR A 87 18.29 -14.25 1.72
CA THR A 87 17.68 -14.71 0.47
C THR A 87 16.19 -14.34 0.34
N GLY A 88 15.39 -14.47 1.41
CA GLY A 88 13.96 -14.17 1.39
C GLY A 88 13.67 -12.67 1.23
N ILE A 89 14.45 -11.82 1.91
CA ILE A 89 14.36 -10.36 1.80
C ILE A 89 14.78 -9.90 0.42
N THR A 90 15.90 -10.42 -0.10
CA THR A 90 16.39 -10.09 -1.45
C THR A 90 15.37 -10.49 -2.51
N ASN A 91 14.81 -11.71 -2.42
CA ASN A 91 13.80 -12.18 -3.37
C ASN A 91 12.52 -11.34 -3.35
N ALA A 92 12.08 -10.88 -2.17
CA ALA A 92 10.91 -10.00 -2.05
C ALA A 92 11.16 -8.64 -2.73
N ARG A 93 12.33 -8.04 -2.50
CA ARG A 93 12.75 -6.79 -3.16
C ARG A 93 12.83 -6.95 -4.68
N THR A 94 13.53 -7.98 -5.16
CA THR A 94 13.65 -8.25 -6.61
C THR A 94 12.28 -8.43 -7.27
N ARG A 95 11.36 -9.15 -6.62
CA ARG A 95 9.98 -9.31 -7.13
C ARG A 95 9.24 -7.97 -7.17
N HIS A 96 9.40 -7.15 -6.14
CA HIS A 96 8.76 -5.83 -6.07
C HIS A 96 9.26 -4.91 -7.19
N ASP A 97 10.58 -4.86 -7.39
CA ASP A 97 11.21 -4.06 -8.44
C ASP A 97 10.83 -4.55 -9.85
N LEU A 98 10.71 -5.87 -10.03
CA LEU A 98 10.23 -6.47 -11.28
C LEU A 98 8.79 -6.02 -11.58
N ILE A 99 7.88 -6.07 -10.62
CA ILE A 99 6.49 -5.65 -10.80
C ILE A 99 6.41 -4.15 -11.14
N ARG A 100 7.19 -3.30 -10.45
CA ARG A 100 7.27 -1.87 -10.75
C ARG A 100 7.78 -1.62 -12.17
N THR A 101 8.81 -2.35 -12.58
CA THR A 101 9.37 -2.26 -13.94
C THR A 101 8.34 -2.66 -14.99
N ILE A 102 7.66 -3.79 -14.80
CA ILE A 102 6.59 -4.22 -15.71
C ILE A 102 5.48 -3.17 -15.78
N ARG A 103 5.07 -2.62 -14.64
CA ARG A 103 4.02 -1.60 -14.61
C ARG A 103 4.43 -0.31 -15.33
N LEU A 104 5.69 0.12 -15.15
CA LEU A 104 6.23 1.26 -15.88
C LEU A 104 6.16 1.02 -17.39
N LEU A 105 6.70 -0.11 -17.86
CA LEU A 105 6.76 -0.44 -19.28
C LEU A 105 5.36 -0.55 -19.89
N THR A 106 4.45 -1.27 -19.22
CA THR A 106 3.06 -1.45 -19.71
C THR A 106 2.20 -0.18 -19.68
N GLY A 107 2.67 0.90 -19.03
CA GLY A 107 1.99 2.20 -19.02
C GLY A 107 2.61 3.22 -19.98
N LEU A 108 3.74 2.91 -20.63
CA LEU A 108 4.32 3.78 -21.64
C LEU A 108 3.46 3.79 -22.92
N ASN A 109 3.61 4.84 -23.72
CA ASN A 109 2.97 4.89 -25.03
C ASN A 109 3.68 3.94 -26.01
N ASP A 110 2.94 3.40 -26.98
CA ASP A 110 3.42 2.48 -28.04
C ASP A 110 4.68 2.98 -28.78
N SER A 111 4.91 4.29 -28.82
CA SER A 111 6.12 4.88 -29.39
C SER A 111 7.41 4.48 -28.68
N PHE A 112 7.30 3.98 -27.44
CA PHE A 112 8.40 3.53 -26.59
C PHE A 112 8.40 2.01 -26.37
N ASP A 113 7.45 1.26 -26.96
CA ASP A 113 7.33 -0.20 -26.84
C ASP A 113 8.25 -0.99 -27.80
N ARG A 114 9.28 -0.36 -28.37
CA ARG A 114 10.22 -0.97 -29.34
C ARG A 114 11.65 -1.06 -28.85
#